data_AF-A0A527GSX7-F1
#
_entry.id   AF-A0A527GSX7-F1
#
_cell.length_a   1.000
_cell.length_b   1.000
_cell.length_c   1.000
_cell.angle_alpha   90.00
_cell.angle_beta   90.00
_cell.angle_gamma   90.00
#
_symmetry.space_group_name_H-M   'P 1'
#
loop_
_entity.id
_entity.type
_entity.pdbx_description
1 polymer ?
#
loop_
_entity_poly.entity_id
_entity_poly.type
_entity_poly.pdbx_seq_one_letter_code
_entity_poly.pdbx_strand_id
1 'polypeptide(L)' 'VRSGDFIELDVEARKLHLDVSEQELTRRRETWLPPVPAMRGGYQGLYVDHVLQADRGADLDFLVGSRGHAIPRESH' A
#
# COMPACT_ATOMS: atom_id res chain seq x y z
N VAL A 1 -3.69 3.13 -14.87
CA VAL A 1 -4.85 2.83 -15.74
C VAL A 1 -5.55 4.12 -16.14
N ARG A 2 -6.12 4.16 -17.34
CA ARG A 2 -6.85 5.30 -17.92
C ARG A 2 -8.12 4.77 -18.60
N SER A 3 -9.14 5.61 -18.74
CA SER A 3 -10.37 5.25 -19.44
C SER A 3 -10.07 4.80 -20.87
N GLY A 4 -10.60 3.66 -21.28
CA GLY A 4 -10.37 3.06 -22.59
C GLY A 4 -9.18 2.09 -22.67
N ASP A 5 -8.37 1.95 -21.61
CA ASP A 5 -7.36 0.88 -21.57
C ASP A 5 -8.05 -0.50 -21.57
N PHE A 6 -7.50 -1.46 -22.33
CA PHE A 6 -8.00 -2.83 -22.34
C PHE A 6 -7.48 -3.61 -21.12
N ILE A 7 -8.37 -4.37 -20.47
CA ILE A 7 -8.06 -5.16 -19.27
C ILE A 7 -8.52 -6.60 -19.52
N GLU A 8 -7.59 -7.54 -19.39
CA GLU A 8 -7.84 -8.97 -19.44
C GLU A 8 -8.03 -9.49 -18.01
N LEU A 9 -9.14 -10.19 -17.77
CA LEU A 9 -9.43 -10.89 -16.52
C LEU A 9 -9.62 -12.37 -16.82
N ASP A 10 -8.77 -13.20 -16.22
CA ASP A 10 -8.89 -14.65 -16.23
C ASP A 10 -8.88 -15.16 -14.79
N VAL A 11 -10.04 -15.64 -14.34
CA VAL A 11 -10.24 -16.11 -12.97
C VAL A 11 -9.60 -17.49 -12.75
N GLU A 12 -9.66 -18.35 -13.76
CA GLU A 12 -9.10 -19.71 -13.68
C GLU A 12 -7.58 -19.67 -13.60
N ALA A 13 -6.95 -18.85 -14.44
CA ALA A 13 -5.51 -18.62 -14.41
C ALA A 13 -5.06 -17.65 -13.29
N ARG A 14 -5.99 -17.05 -12.52
CA ARG A 14 -5.74 -16.02 -11.50
C ARG A 14 -4.94 -14.83 -12.04
N LYS A 15 -5.28 -14.37 -13.24
CA LYS A 15 -4.60 -13.30 -13.96
C LYS A 15 -5.49 -12.08 -14.10
N LEU A 16 -4.94 -10.93 -13.72
CA LEU A 16 -5.46 -9.61 -14.03
C LEU A 16 -4.36 -8.86 -14.78
N HIS A 17 -4.60 -8.57 -16.07
CA HIS A 17 -3.59 -7.98 -16.94
C HIS A 17 -4.11 -6.70 -17.61
N LEU A 18 -3.28 -5.66 -17.58
CA LEU A 18 -3.50 -4.41 -18.28
C LEU A 18 -2.78 -4.49 -19.63
N ASP A 19 -3.54 -4.53 -20.72
CA ASP A 19 -3.01 -4.67 -22.08
C ASP A 19 -2.55 -3.31 -22.60
N VAL A 20 -1.39 -2.88 -22.11
CA VAL A 20 -0.69 -1.66 -22.48
C VAL A 20 0.79 -2.02 -22.61
N SER A 21 1.45 -1.56 -23.66
CA SER A 21 2.87 -1.87 -23.88
C SER A 21 3.74 -1.36 -22.72
N GLU A 22 4.83 -2.08 -22.43
CA GLU A 22 5.78 -1.69 -21.38
C GLU A 22 6.39 -0.29 -21.60
N GLN A 23 6.54 0.12 -22.86
CA GLN A 23 7.01 1.46 -23.23
C GLN A 23 6.02 2.54 -22.77
N GLU A 24 4.73 2.32 -23.00
CA GLU A 24 3.68 3.24 -22.55
C GLU A 24 3.50 3.20 -21.03
N LEU A 25 3.61 2.02 -20.40
CA LEU A 25 3.58 1.92 -18.94
C LEU A 25 4.74 2.68 -18.29
N THR A 26 5.94 2.58 -18.86
CA THR A 26 7.12 3.32 -18.40
C THR A 26 6.89 4.82 -18.51
N ARG A 27 6.46 5.31 -19.68
CA ARG A 27 6.14 6.71 -19.92
C ARG A 27 5.05 7.23 -18.95
N ARG A 28 4.03 6.44 -18.67
CA ARG A 28 2.96 6.81 -17.71
C ARG A 28 3.49 6.91 -16.28
N ARG A 29 4.40 6.00 -15.88
CA ARG A 29 5.02 6.00 -14.55
C ARG A 29 5.90 7.23 -14.33
N GLU A 30 6.63 7.69 -15.35
CA GLU A 30 7.45 8.91 -15.27
C GLU A 30 6.63 10.17 -14.93
N THR A 31 5.39 10.23 -15.39
CA THR A 31 4.48 11.35 -15.14
C THR A 31 3.60 11.19 -13.90
N TRP A 32 3.73 10.08 -13.17
CA TRP A 32 2.88 9.80 -12.03
C TRP A 32 3.31 10.62 -10.80
N LEU A 33 2.33 11.28 -10.18
CA LEU A 33 2.50 11.98 -8.91
C LEU A 33 1.63 11.30 -7.86
N PRO A 34 2.17 11.00 -6.66
CA PRO A 34 1.36 10.46 -5.58
C PRO A 34 0.29 11.49 -5.15
N PRO A 35 -0.93 11.04 -4.83
CA PRO A 35 -1.97 11.92 -4.30
C PRO A 35 -1.52 12.53 -2.96
N VAL A 36 -1.87 13.79 -2.73
CA VAL A 36 -1.58 14.46 -1.45
C VAL A 36 -2.47 13.86 -0.35
N PRO A 37 -1.89 13.41 0.78
CA PRO A 37 -2.68 12.93 1.90
C PRO A 37 -3.63 14.00 2.44
N ALA A 38 -4.87 13.63 2.73
CA ALA A 38 -5.90 14.56 3.23
C ALA A 38 -5.56 15.16 4.61
N MET A 39 -4.79 14.44 5.42
CA MET A 39 -4.32 14.89 6.73
C MET A 39 -2.86 14.50 6.91
N ARG A 40 -2.04 15.43 7.42
CA ARG A 40 -0.59 15.26 7.60
C ARG A 40 -0.17 14.93 9.04
N GLY A 41 -1.14 14.71 9.94
CA GLY A 41 -0.86 14.54 11.37
C GLY A 41 -1.96 13.78 12.10
N GLY A 42 -1.82 13.68 13.42
CA GLY A 42 -2.67 12.86 14.25
C GLY A 42 -2.59 11.38 13.87
N TYR A 43 -3.62 10.62 14.24
CA TYR A 43 -3.69 9.20 13.93
C TYR A 43 -3.71 8.91 12.42
N GLN A 44 -4.34 9.77 11.62
CA GLN A 44 -4.38 9.57 10.16
C GLN A 44 -2.99 9.70 9.52
N GLY A 45 -2.17 10.65 9.97
CA GLY A 45 -0.76 10.75 9.57
C GLY A 45 0.01 9.48 9.93
N LEU A 46 -0.05 9.06 11.20
CA LEU A 46 0.56 7.81 11.68
C LEU A 46 0.14 6.61 10.82
N TYR A 47 -1.15 6.47 10.52
CA TYR A 47 -1.67 5.37 9.72
C TYR A 47 -1.12 5.39 8.28
N VAL A 48 -1.17 6.53 7.60
CA VAL A 48 -0.68 6.65 6.21
C VAL A 48 0.81 6.35 6.12
N ASP A 49 1.59 6.77 7.11
CA ASP A 49 3.04 6.60 7.12
C ASP A 49 3.47 5.17 7.47
N HIS A 50 2.69 4.46 8.29
CA HIS A 50 3.10 3.16 8.86
C HIS A 50 2.30 1.94 8.39
N VAL A 51 1.17 2.12 7.70
CA VAL A 51 0.35 0.98 7.26
C VAL A 51 1.06 0.17 6.16
N LEU A 52 1.11 -1.14 6.36
CA LEU A 52 1.61 -2.10 5.38
C LEU A 52 0.60 -2.28 4.23
N GLN A 53 1.09 -2.78 3.10
CA GLN A 53 0.24 -3.10 1.96
C GLN A 53 -0.69 -4.28 2.27
N ALA A 54 -1.82 -4.39 1.56
CA ALA A 54 -2.87 -5.37 1.86
C ALA A 54 -2.43 -6.83 1.72
N ASP A 55 -1.47 -7.11 0.82
CA ASP A 55 -0.82 -8.42 0.68
C ASP A 55 -0.02 -8.83 1.94
N ARG A 56 0.33 -7.84 2.78
CA ARG A 56 0.99 -8.02 4.09
C ARG A 56 0.04 -7.84 5.27
N GLY A 57 -1.28 -7.83 5.04
CA GLY A 57 -2.30 -7.81 6.09
C GLY A 57 -2.70 -6.43 6.62
N ALA A 58 -2.20 -5.33 6.03
CA ALA A 58 -2.57 -3.96 6.40
C ALA A 58 -2.38 -3.60 7.90
N ASP A 59 -1.41 -4.21 8.57
CA ASP A 59 -0.99 -3.84 9.92
C ASP A 59 -0.09 -2.59 9.89
N LEU A 60 0.19 -1.98 11.05
CA LEU A 60 1.23 -0.96 11.17
C LEU A 60 2.60 -1.64 11.26
N ASP A 61 3.59 -1.16 10.51
CA ASP A 61 4.92 -1.76 10.41
C ASP A 61 5.61 -1.98 11.78
N PHE A 62 5.45 -1.02 12.71
CA PHE A 62 5.98 -1.07 14.06
C PHE A 62 5.15 -1.93 15.02
N LEU A 63 3.98 -2.42 14.59
CA LEU A 63 3.09 -3.27 15.38
C LEU A 63 3.30 -4.77 15.14
N VAL A 64 3.90 -5.16 14.02
CA VAL A 64 4.11 -6.56 13.63
C VAL A 64 4.87 -7.37 14.71
N GLY A 65 4.39 -8.57 14.99
CA GLY A 65 5.02 -9.53 15.90
C GLY A 65 4.49 -9.51 17.33
N SER A 66 5.24 -10.12 18.25
CA SER A 66 4.89 -10.21 19.67
C SER A 66 5.91 -9.42 20.52
N ARG A 67 5.41 -8.64 21.49
CA ARG A 67 6.23 -7.82 22.41
C ARG A 67 6.50 -8.53 23.75
N GLY A 68 6.03 -9.76 23.92
CA GLY A 68 6.14 -10.49 25.18
C GLY A 68 5.32 -9.87 26.31
N HIS A 69 5.65 -10.22 27.55
CA HIS A 69 4.93 -9.84 28.77
C HIS A 69 5.87 -9.39 29.90
N ALA A 70 7.03 -8.83 29.55
CA ALA A 70 8.00 -8.37 30.54
C ALA A 70 7.38 -7.30 31.46
N ILE A 71 7.65 -7.42 32.77
CA ILE A 71 7.15 -6.47 33.77
C ILE A 71 7.89 -5.14 33.58
N PRO A 72 7.18 -4.01 33.38
CA PRO A 72 7.81 -2.69 33.26
C PRO A 72 8.56 -2.28 34.53
N ARG A 73 9.37 -1.21 34.43
CA ARG A 73 9.97 -0.58 35.63
C ARG A 73 8.88 -0.13 36.61
N GLU A 74 9.26 -0.09 37.88
CA GLU A 74 8.45 0.54 38.92
C GLU A 74 8.10 1.98 38.52
N SER A 75 6.86 2.37 38.79
CA SER A 75 6.32 3.68 38.41
C SER A 75 6.80 4.82 39.33
N HIS A 76 7.36 4.48 40.49
CA HIS A 76 7.76 5.39 41.57
C HIS A 76 9.06 4.96 42.22
#